data_AF-A0A816PG49-F1
#
_entry.id   AF-A0A816PG49-F1
#
_cell.length_a   1.000
_cell.length_b   1.000
_cell.length_c   1.000
_cell.angle_alpha   90.00
_cell.angle_beta   90.00
_cell.angle_gamma   90.00
#
_symmetry.space_group_name_H-M   'P 1'
#
loop_
_entity.id
_entity.type
_entity.pdbx_description
1 polymer ?
#
loop_
_entity_poly.entity_id
_entity_poly.type
_entity_poly.pdbx_seq_one_letter_code
_entity_poly.pdbx_strand_id
1 'polypeptide(L)'
;MDRLDGPPRLILVTDLDCTLVDHDDPENTDLLRFNALWEAHYRHDSLLVYCTGRSMRSYLSLRNKKPLLTPDIAITSVGSQIAYGGGESMVSDDVWVARMGEMWNRDIVVEETSKFPQLEPQPDKSQEQHKVSFFVGREHALEIMKVLPERLLERGVDVKLVYSNDYAFDVLPKGSGKGGALTYLLEKLESEGKQSSNILVCGDSGNDAELFNVPQAYGVMVSNSHKELLQWHEENAKDNPKIILASERCGAGMIEALQRFNLGPNVSPRDVLDTENFQEEVLDPAHEVVQFYLLYEKWRCGEVEKSDKYLQNLKSLSSALGMFVHPTGVEKPIHEWIDDLENLHGEGKEKQFRIWLDRVSSSLISPETWIVKFDKHEISEGKVRSCSTRVLLSCQEDKEKLTWMHIQQSWLDGFCSDDQEKWIF
;
A
#
# COMPACT_ATOMS: atom_id res chain seq x y z
N MET A 1 7.37 -0.59 16.74
CA MET A 1 7.23 0.11 15.44
C MET A 1 8.43 1.03 15.33
N ASP A 2 9.51 0.53 14.75
CA ASP A 2 10.86 1.06 15.05
C ASP A 2 11.40 1.98 13.96
N ARG A 3 10.62 2.21 12.90
CA ARG A 3 11.01 3.06 11.76
C ARG A 3 10.86 4.56 12.05
N LEU A 4 9.97 4.94 12.97
CA LEU A 4 9.68 6.33 13.30
C LEU A 4 10.09 6.64 14.73
N ASP A 5 10.92 7.69 14.88
CA ASP A 5 11.39 8.22 16.17
C ASP A 5 10.39 9.17 16.86
N GLY A 6 9.25 9.45 16.21
CA GLY A 6 8.20 10.36 16.70
C GLY A 6 6.82 10.05 16.14
N PRO A 7 5.83 10.93 16.37
CA PRO A 7 4.50 10.78 15.77
C PRO A 7 4.59 10.86 14.25
N PRO A 8 3.89 9.99 13.51
CA PRO A 8 3.88 10.06 12.06
C PRO A 8 3.22 11.35 11.58
N ARG A 9 3.73 11.93 10.50
CA ARG A 9 3.12 13.10 9.86
C ARG A 9 1.72 12.80 9.34
N LEU A 10 1.52 11.60 8.80
CA LEU A 10 0.26 11.09 8.28
C LEU A 10 0.12 9.60 8.62
N ILE A 11 -1.09 9.17 8.98
CA ILE A 11 -1.49 7.77 8.98
C ILE A 11 -2.50 7.60 7.86
N LEU A 12 -2.12 6.89 6.79
CA LEU A 12 -3.02 6.57 5.70
C LEU A 12 -3.54 5.15 5.89
N VAL A 13 -4.85 5.02 6.09
CA VAL A 13 -5.55 3.76 6.28
C VAL A 13 -6.41 3.51 5.05
N THR A 14 -6.20 2.40 4.36
CA THR A 14 -6.93 2.12 3.11
C THR A 14 -7.42 0.68 3.07
N ASP A 15 -8.65 0.49 2.59
CA ASP A 15 -9.02 -0.81 2.02
C ASP A 15 -8.14 -1.11 0.79
N LEU A 16 -8.12 -2.39 0.39
CA LEU A 16 -7.37 -2.85 -0.76
C LEU A 16 -8.23 -2.97 -2.00
N ASP A 17 -9.27 -3.80 -1.96
CA ASP A 17 -9.99 -4.19 -3.17
C ASP A 17 -10.94 -3.07 -3.59
N CYS A 18 -10.88 -2.61 -4.83
CA CYS A 18 -11.70 -1.49 -5.32
C CYS A 18 -11.42 -0.14 -4.63
N THR A 19 -10.55 -0.06 -3.62
CA THR A 19 -10.08 1.19 -3.01
C THR A 19 -8.65 1.55 -3.40
N LEU A 20 -7.66 0.68 -3.13
CA LEU A 20 -6.28 0.92 -3.57
C LEU A 20 -5.98 0.16 -4.87
N VAL A 21 -6.47 -1.08 -4.96
CA VAL A 21 -6.30 -1.98 -6.09
C VAL A 21 -7.52 -1.93 -6.97
N ASP A 22 -7.29 -1.52 -8.21
CA ASP A 22 -8.29 -1.66 -9.25
C ASP A 22 -8.20 -3.06 -9.90
N HIS A 23 -9.29 -3.81 -9.85
CA HIS A 23 -9.38 -5.13 -10.49
C HIS A 23 -9.72 -5.03 -11.98
N ASP A 24 -10.19 -3.86 -12.43
CA ASP A 24 -10.46 -3.58 -13.84
C ASP A 24 -9.23 -2.98 -14.57
N ASP A 25 -8.17 -2.64 -13.83
CA ASP A 25 -6.91 -2.16 -14.39
C ASP A 25 -5.83 -3.27 -14.35
N PRO A 26 -5.58 -3.96 -15.48
CA PRO A 26 -4.52 -4.95 -15.57
C PRO A 26 -3.11 -4.34 -15.45
N GLU A 27 -2.94 -3.07 -15.84
CA GLU A 27 -1.64 -2.37 -15.84
C GLU A 27 -1.30 -1.80 -14.45
N ASN A 28 -2.28 -1.71 -13.55
CA ASN A 28 -2.14 -1.17 -12.19
C ASN A 28 -1.63 0.28 -12.19
N THR A 29 -2.07 1.07 -13.15
CA THR A 29 -1.65 2.45 -13.42
C THR A 29 -1.76 3.32 -12.16
N ASP A 30 -2.96 3.40 -11.56
CA ASP A 30 -3.17 4.28 -10.40
C ASP A 30 -2.55 3.73 -9.10
N LEU A 31 -2.45 2.41 -8.97
CA LEU A 31 -1.70 1.79 -7.88
C LEU A 31 -0.22 2.15 -7.97
N LEU A 32 0.39 2.05 -9.17
CA LEU A 32 1.79 2.41 -9.39
C LEU A 32 2.03 3.91 -9.22
N ARG A 33 1.05 4.78 -9.57
CA ARG A 33 1.07 6.22 -9.28
C ARG A 33 1.08 6.48 -7.77
N PHE A 34 0.20 5.82 -7.02
CA PHE A 34 0.17 5.91 -5.56
C PHE A 34 1.50 5.43 -4.95
N ASN A 35 2.04 4.30 -5.42
CA ASN A 35 3.29 3.75 -4.91
C ASN A 35 4.46 4.73 -5.04
N ALA A 36 4.62 5.32 -6.23
CA ALA A 36 5.69 6.29 -6.49
C ALA A 36 5.54 7.53 -5.61
N LEU A 37 4.31 8.04 -5.44
CA LEU A 37 4.03 9.17 -4.56
C LEU A 37 4.39 8.83 -3.10
N TRP A 38 3.95 7.66 -2.62
CA TRP A 38 4.16 7.22 -1.25
C TRP A 38 5.64 7.05 -0.92
N GLU A 39 6.37 6.31 -1.75
CA GLU A 39 7.80 6.03 -1.52
C GLU A 39 8.67 7.29 -1.65
N ALA A 40 8.31 8.23 -2.54
CA ALA A 40 9.07 9.47 -2.70
C ALA A 40 8.82 10.48 -1.57
N HIS A 41 7.59 10.57 -1.03
CA HIS A 41 7.21 11.72 -0.21
C HIS A 41 6.66 11.40 1.19
N TYR A 42 6.26 10.16 1.46
CA TYR A 42 5.53 9.82 2.68
C TYR A 42 6.19 8.71 3.48
N ARG A 43 6.84 7.74 2.81
CA ARG A 43 7.37 6.54 3.46
C ARG A 43 8.28 6.87 4.63
N HIS A 44 9.09 7.93 4.57
CA HIS A 44 10.08 8.27 5.59
C HIS A 44 9.46 8.73 6.93
N ASP A 45 8.30 9.38 6.93
CA ASP A 45 7.71 10.02 8.13
C ASP A 45 6.22 9.68 8.38
N SER A 46 5.60 8.87 7.54
CA SER A 46 4.17 8.55 7.57
C SER A 46 3.91 7.04 7.64
N LEU A 47 2.79 6.61 8.21
CA LEU A 47 2.42 5.19 8.32
C LEU A 47 1.41 4.79 7.24
N LEU A 48 1.68 3.67 6.58
CA LEU A 48 0.74 3.00 5.68
C LEU A 48 0.05 1.84 6.39
N VAL A 49 -1.28 1.89 6.46
CA VAL A 49 -2.10 0.86 7.09
C VAL A 49 -3.05 0.26 6.06
N TYR A 50 -2.91 -1.02 5.78
CA TYR A 50 -3.90 -1.75 5.00
C TYR A 50 -5.00 -2.26 5.93
N CYS A 51 -6.25 -1.91 5.66
CA CYS A 51 -7.41 -2.28 6.44
C CYS A 51 -8.44 -3.00 5.56
N THR A 52 -8.30 -4.33 5.44
CA THR A 52 -8.96 -5.13 4.40
C THR A 52 -9.89 -6.20 4.95
N GLY A 53 -10.91 -6.56 4.17
CA GLY A 53 -11.75 -7.74 4.42
C GLY A 53 -11.07 -9.08 4.15
N ARG A 54 -9.93 -9.08 3.43
CA ARG A 54 -9.13 -10.28 3.15
C ARG A 54 -8.52 -10.84 4.43
N SER A 55 -8.44 -12.17 4.53
CA SER A 55 -7.58 -12.83 5.51
C SER A 55 -6.11 -12.55 5.25
N MET A 56 -5.25 -12.71 6.26
CA MET A 56 -3.80 -12.55 6.11
C MET A 56 -3.25 -13.35 4.92
N ARG A 57 -3.68 -14.61 4.78
CA ARG A 57 -3.28 -15.47 3.65
C ARG A 57 -3.74 -14.93 2.29
N SER A 58 -4.97 -14.42 2.21
CA SER A 58 -5.54 -13.83 0.99
C SER A 58 -4.85 -12.50 0.62
N TYR A 59 -4.52 -11.69 1.61
CA TYR A 59 -3.73 -10.46 1.44
C TYR A 59 -2.32 -10.77 0.91
N LEU A 60 -1.59 -11.69 1.52
CA LEU A 60 -0.26 -12.10 1.03
C LEU A 60 -0.33 -12.65 -0.40
N SER A 61 -1.38 -13.41 -0.72
CA SER A 61 -1.60 -13.86 -2.10
C SER A 61 -1.89 -12.71 -3.08
N LEU A 62 -2.55 -11.63 -2.65
CA LEU A 62 -2.79 -10.46 -3.48
C LEU A 62 -1.48 -9.69 -3.72
N ARG A 63 -0.65 -9.53 -2.68
CA ARG A 63 0.66 -8.89 -2.77
C ARG A 63 1.62 -9.60 -3.72
N ASN A 64 1.47 -10.92 -3.91
CA ASN A 64 2.23 -11.66 -4.93
C ASN A 64 1.73 -11.45 -6.37
N LYS A 65 0.54 -10.87 -6.56
CA LYS A 65 -0.11 -10.70 -7.88
C LYS A 65 -0.19 -9.24 -8.33
N LYS A 66 -0.16 -8.31 -7.38
CA LYS A 66 -0.32 -6.88 -7.60
C LYS A 66 0.91 -6.16 -7.02
N PRO A 67 1.37 -5.05 -7.59
CA PRO A 67 2.51 -4.29 -7.09
C PRO A 67 2.12 -3.53 -5.82
N LEU A 68 1.80 -4.24 -4.74
CA LEU A 68 1.47 -3.63 -3.46
C LEU A 68 2.75 -3.28 -2.70
N LEU A 69 2.80 -2.06 -2.17
CA LEU A 69 3.82 -1.70 -1.19
C LEU A 69 3.70 -2.55 0.07
N THR A 70 4.77 -2.54 0.85
CA THR A 70 4.75 -3.07 2.20
C THR A 70 4.12 -2.07 3.15
N PRO A 71 2.97 -2.39 3.76
CA PRO A 71 2.39 -1.51 4.77
C PRO A 71 3.24 -1.60 6.05
N ASP A 72 3.12 -0.59 6.91
CA ASP A 72 3.65 -0.67 8.27
C ASP A 72 2.78 -1.57 9.16
N ILE A 73 1.47 -1.63 8.86
CA ILE A 73 0.45 -2.34 9.64
C ILE A 73 -0.59 -2.96 8.70
N ALA A 74 -0.95 -4.20 8.96
CA ALA A 74 -2.06 -4.88 8.28
C ALA A 74 -3.17 -5.21 9.27
N ILE A 75 -4.31 -4.56 9.08
CA ILE A 75 -5.59 -4.90 9.69
C ILE A 75 -6.33 -5.79 8.68
N THR A 76 -6.52 -7.06 9.01
CA THR A 76 -7.07 -8.07 8.09
C THR A 76 -8.34 -8.70 8.67
N SER A 77 -9.03 -9.48 7.85
CA SER A 77 -10.26 -10.20 8.23
C SER A 77 -11.31 -9.25 8.83
N VAL A 78 -11.51 -8.09 8.19
CA VAL A 78 -12.48 -7.05 8.60
C VAL A 78 -12.21 -6.56 10.03
N GLY A 79 -10.93 -6.37 10.39
CA GLY A 79 -10.55 -5.88 11.70
C GLY A 79 -10.39 -6.93 12.79
N SER A 80 -10.65 -8.20 12.52
CA SER A 80 -10.47 -9.26 13.55
C SER A 80 -9.01 -9.67 13.77
N GLN A 81 -8.08 -9.20 12.93
CA GLN A 81 -6.65 -9.45 13.08
C GLN A 81 -5.87 -8.16 12.81
N ILE A 82 -4.87 -7.90 13.65
CA ILE A 82 -3.90 -6.82 13.46
C ILE A 82 -2.52 -7.45 13.46
N ALA A 83 -1.68 -7.05 12.51
CA ALA A 83 -0.28 -7.44 12.45
C ALA A 83 0.60 -6.22 12.14
N TYR A 84 1.76 -6.18 12.77
CA TYR A 84 2.75 -5.10 12.63
C TYR A 84 3.98 -5.58 11.88
N GLY A 85 4.62 -4.66 11.16
CA GLY A 85 5.80 -4.98 10.37
C GLY A 85 5.45 -5.23 8.90
N GLY A 86 6.45 -5.59 8.12
CA GLY A 86 6.36 -5.55 6.66
C GLY A 86 6.48 -6.91 6.00
N GLY A 87 5.47 -7.29 5.20
CA GLY A 87 5.52 -8.50 4.37
C GLY A 87 5.50 -9.80 5.17
N GLU A 88 6.45 -10.71 4.91
CA GLU A 88 6.49 -12.04 5.55
C GLU A 88 6.95 -12.02 7.01
N SER A 89 7.53 -10.90 7.48
CA SER A 89 7.96 -10.71 8.87
C SER A 89 6.89 -10.06 9.76
N MET A 90 5.64 -10.01 9.30
CA MET A 90 4.53 -9.48 10.08
C MET A 90 4.30 -10.26 11.37
N VAL A 91 4.19 -9.54 12.49
CA VAL A 91 3.95 -10.09 13.83
C VAL A 91 2.54 -9.75 14.26
N SER A 92 1.76 -10.76 14.66
CA SER A 92 0.38 -10.57 15.12
C SER A 92 0.32 -9.81 16.44
N ASP A 93 -0.72 -9.00 16.63
CA ASP A 93 -1.03 -8.40 17.92
C ASP A 93 -1.78 -9.40 18.82
N ASP A 94 -1.03 -10.08 19.70
CA ASP A 94 -1.60 -11.05 20.63
C ASP A 94 -2.62 -10.43 21.60
N VAL A 95 -2.49 -9.15 21.95
CA VAL A 95 -3.43 -8.44 22.83
C VAL A 95 -4.77 -8.23 22.10
N TRP A 96 -4.71 -7.82 20.84
CA TRP A 96 -5.91 -7.71 19.99
C TRP A 96 -6.57 -9.08 19.77
N VAL A 97 -5.77 -10.12 19.47
CA VAL A 97 -6.28 -11.49 19.29
C VAL A 97 -7.00 -11.98 20.55
N ALA A 98 -6.44 -11.74 21.74
CA ALA A 98 -7.09 -12.10 23.00
C ALA A 98 -8.42 -11.35 23.19
N ARG A 99 -8.45 -10.05 22.87
CA ARG A 99 -9.68 -9.22 22.93
C ARG A 99 -10.76 -9.73 21.98
N MET A 100 -10.40 -10.24 20.80
CA MET A 100 -11.37 -10.83 19.86
C MET A 100 -11.98 -12.15 20.37
N GLY A 101 -11.36 -12.79 21.35
CA GLY A 101 -11.91 -13.97 22.02
C GLY A 101 -12.94 -13.65 23.12
N GLU A 102 -13.05 -12.39 23.55
CA GLU A 102 -13.98 -11.99 24.61
C GLU A 102 -15.43 -12.09 24.13
N MET A 103 -16.26 -12.84 24.87
CA MET A 103 -17.66 -13.13 24.51
C MET A 103 -17.82 -13.61 23.06
N TRP A 104 -16.83 -14.36 22.55
CA TRP A 104 -16.86 -14.97 21.24
C TRP A 104 -16.83 -16.49 21.34
N ASN A 105 -17.74 -17.16 20.64
CA ASN A 105 -17.68 -18.60 20.43
C ASN A 105 -18.10 -18.91 19.00
N ARG A 106 -17.11 -19.30 18.17
CA ARG A 106 -17.30 -19.57 16.75
C ARG A 106 -18.30 -20.70 16.49
N ASP A 107 -18.29 -21.75 17.31
CA ASP A 107 -19.16 -22.91 17.11
C ASP A 107 -20.63 -22.54 17.35
N ILE A 108 -20.91 -21.72 18.37
CA ILE A 108 -22.24 -21.16 18.62
C ILE A 108 -22.70 -20.29 17.44
N VAL A 109 -21.80 -19.45 16.90
CA VAL A 109 -22.12 -18.63 15.71
C VAL A 109 -22.48 -19.50 14.52
N VAL A 110 -21.68 -20.53 14.21
CA VAL A 110 -21.95 -21.45 13.09
C VAL A 110 -23.27 -22.19 13.31
N GLU A 111 -23.54 -22.66 14.53
CA GLU A 111 -24.79 -23.35 14.87
C GLU A 111 -26.02 -22.42 14.69
N GLU A 112 -26.00 -21.20 15.22
CA GLU A 112 -27.12 -20.27 15.08
C GLU A 112 -27.32 -19.82 13.64
N THR A 113 -26.25 -19.52 12.92
CA THR A 113 -26.32 -19.09 11.51
C THR A 113 -26.81 -20.20 10.58
N SER A 114 -26.54 -21.48 10.87
CA SER A 114 -27.07 -22.60 10.07
C SER A 114 -28.60 -22.71 10.07
N LYS A 115 -29.29 -22.02 11.00
CA LYS A 115 -30.76 -21.97 11.07
C LYS A 115 -31.37 -21.01 10.06
N PHE A 116 -30.55 -20.24 9.34
CA PHE A 116 -30.97 -19.29 8.31
C PHE A 116 -30.64 -19.86 6.92
N PRO A 117 -31.61 -20.45 6.19
CA PRO A 117 -31.34 -21.07 4.89
C PRO A 117 -30.88 -20.09 3.81
N GLN A 118 -31.02 -18.78 4.05
CA GLN A 118 -30.57 -17.71 3.15
C GLN A 118 -29.07 -17.39 3.29
N LEU A 119 -28.41 -17.86 4.35
CA LEU A 119 -26.98 -17.69 4.56
C LEU A 119 -26.22 -18.83 3.87
N GLU A 120 -25.62 -18.55 2.73
CA GLU A 120 -24.72 -19.49 2.04
C GLU A 120 -23.29 -19.29 2.57
N PRO A 121 -22.62 -20.29 3.16
CA PRO A 121 -21.25 -20.12 3.64
C PRO A 121 -20.28 -19.72 2.52
N GLN A 122 -19.42 -18.73 2.79
CA GLN A 122 -18.29 -18.44 1.90
C GLN A 122 -17.24 -19.56 1.96
N PRO A 123 -16.37 -19.70 0.94
CA PRO A 123 -15.34 -20.73 0.89
C PRO A 123 -14.47 -20.78 2.16
N ASP A 124 -13.95 -21.96 2.52
CA ASP A 124 -13.17 -22.18 3.76
C ASP A 124 -12.05 -21.17 3.99
N LYS A 125 -11.39 -20.69 2.93
CA LYS A 125 -10.33 -19.66 3.00
C LYS A 125 -10.79 -18.28 3.50
N SER A 126 -12.10 -18.03 3.54
CA SER A 126 -12.74 -16.82 4.05
C SER A 126 -13.24 -16.99 5.48
N GLN A 127 -13.18 -18.21 6.03
CA GLN A 127 -13.58 -18.53 7.40
C GLN A 127 -12.36 -18.42 8.31
N GLU A 128 -12.45 -17.66 9.38
CA GLU A 128 -11.34 -17.47 10.34
C GLU A 128 -11.80 -17.79 11.77
N GLN A 129 -10.86 -17.79 12.71
CA GLN A 129 -11.15 -18.04 14.13
C GLN A 129 -12.15 -17.01 14.71
N HIS A 130 -12.02 -15.74 14.33
CA HIS A 130 -12.82 -14.61 14.81
C HIS A 130 -13.66 -13.99 13.67
N LYS A 131 -14.04 -14.79 12.66
CA LYS A 131 -14.88 -14.36 11.54
C LYS A 131 -15.61 -15.54 10.92
N VAL A 132 -16.93 -15.43 10.77
CA VAL A 132 -17.76 -16.38 10.01
C VAL A 132 -18.45 -15.63 8.87
N SER A 133 -18.19 -16.06 7.64
CA SER A 133 -18.57 -15.31 6.42
C SER A 133 -19.61 -16.05 5.57
N PHE A 134 -20.57 -15.31 5.03
CA PHE A 134 -21.67 -15.81 4.21
C PHE A 134 -21.86 -14.95 2.96
N PHE A 135 -22.53 -15.53 1.97
CA PHE A 135 -23.22 -14.84 0.89
C PHE A 135 -24.70 -14.77 1.22
N VAL A 136 -25.29 -13.59 1.05
CA VAL A 136 -26.73 -13.34 1.29
C VAL A 136 -27.19 -12.11 0.54
N GLY A 137 -28.41 -12.16 -0.01
CA GLY A 137 -29.02 -11.00 -0.66
C GLY A 137 -29.46 -9.93 0.36
N ARG A 138 -29.38 -8.66 -0.03
CA ARG A 138 -29.62 -7.49 0.82
C ARG A 138 -30.86 -7.56 1.71
N GLU A 139 -32.01 -7.92 1.15
CA GLU A 139 -33.28 -7.96 1.90
C GLU A 139 -33.20 -8.93 3.08
N HIS A 140 -32.71 -10.16 2.83
CA HIS A 140 -32.52 -11.17 3.86
C HIS A 140 -31.44 -10.76 4.88
N ALA A 141 -30.35 -10.12 4.42
CA ALA A 141 -29.31 -9.62 5.32
C ALA A 141 -29.90 -8.65 6.35
N LEU A 142 -30.72 -7.68 5.92
CA LEU A 142 -31.36 -6.70 6.80
C LEU A 142 -32.32 -7.34 7.81
N GLU A 143 -33.00 -8.44 7.46
CA GLU A 143 -33.85 -9.19 8.38
C GLU A 143 -33.03 -9.95 9.42
N ILE A 144 -31.97 -10.64 8.96
CA ILE A 144 -31.07 -11.41 9.83
C ILE A 144 -30.36 -10.49 10.82
N MET A 145 -29.92 -9.30 10.38
CA MET A 145 -29.26 -8.31 11.23
C MET A 145 -30.11 -7.84 12.42
N LYS A 146 -31.44 -7.91 12.31
CA LYS A 146 -32.35 -7.51 13.39
C LYS A 146 -32.49 -8.57 14.47
N VAL A 147 -32.29 -9.85 14.15
CA VAL A 147 -32.63 -10.98 15.05
C VAL A 147 -31.44 -11.79 15.51
N LEU A 148 -30.39 -11.91 14.69
CA LEU A 148 -29.22 -12.73 14.98
C LEU A 148 -28.43 -12.24 16.21
N PRO A 149 -28.20 -10.93 16.42
CA PRO A 149 -27.44 -10.44 17.57
C PRO A 149 -28.07 -10.82 18.92
N GLU A 150 -29.39 -10.65 19.06
CA GLU A 150 -30.10 -10.99 20.30
C GLU A 150 -30.01 -12.50 20.61
N ARG A 151 -30.20 -13.36 19.60
CA ARG A 151 -30.09 -14.82 19.75
C ARG A 151 -28.70 -15.27 20.18
N LEU A 152 -27.66 -14.64 19.63
CA LEU A 152 -26.28 -14.94 20.00
C LEU A 152 -25.97 -14.43 21.42
N LEU A 153 -26.46 -13.24 21.78
CA LEU A 153 -26.25 -12.66 23.10
C LEU A 153 -26.91 -13.50 24.20
N GLU A 154 -28.11 -14.05 23.96
CA GLU A 154 -28.77 -15.02 24.86
C GLU A 154 -27.92 -16.28 25.13
N ARG A 155 -26.99 -16.61 24.22
CA ARG A 155 -26.04 -17.71 24.35
C ARG A 155 -24.65 -17.26 24.84
N GLY A 156 -24.52 -16.02 25.30
CA GLY A 156 -23.27 -15.45 25.80
C GLY A 156 -22.27 -15.06 24.71
N VAL A 157 -22.73 -14.87 23.47
CA VAL A 157 -21.90 -14.47 22.34
C VAL A 157 -22.32 -13.08 21.85
N ASP A 158 -21.44 -12.10 21.94
CA ASP A 158 -21.72 -10.73 21.49
C ASP A 158 -21.02 -10.44 20.16
N VAL A 159 -21.81 -10.01 19.18
CA VAL A 159 -21.37 -9.93 17.79
C VAL A 159 -21.58 -8.57 17.15
N LYS A 160 -20.75 -8.34 16.13
CA LYS A 160 -20.95 -7.33 15.09
C LYS A 160 -21.28 -8.04 13.79
N LEU A 161 -22.24 -7.50 13.05
CA LEU A 161 -22.63 -7.98 11.73
C LEU A 161 -22.24 -6.92 10.71
N VAL A 162 -21.53 -7.33 9.66
CA VAL A 162 -21.07 -6.44 8.59
C VAL A 162 -21.63 -6.96 7.27
N TYR A 163 -22.31 -6.09 6.52
CA TYR A 163 -22.78 -6.38 5.17
C TYR A 163 -22.04 -5.48 4.18
N SER A 164 -21.52 -6.04 3.08
CA SER A 164 -20.71 -5.31 2.11
C SER A 164 -20.79 -5.92 0.71
N ASN A 165 -20.40 -5.13 -0.30
CA ASN A 165 -20.32 -5.54 -1.71
C ASN A 165 -21.64 -6.05 -2.29
N ASP A 166 -22.79 -5.65 -1.72
CA ASP A 166 -24.12 -6.15 -2.07
C ASP A 166 -24.36 -7.68 -1.93
N TYR A 167 -23.43 -8.44 -1.32
CA TYR A 167 -23.63 -9.89 -1.12
C TYR A 167 -22.87 -10.48 0.08
N ALA A 168 -21.81 -9.84 0.57
CA ALA A 168 -20.96 -10.41 1.61
C ALA A 168 -21.51 -10.06 2.99
N PHE A 169 -21.63 -11.06 3.86
CA PHE A 169 -22.13 -10.92 5.22
C PHE A 169 -21.19 -11.61 6.20
N ASP A 170 -20.63 -10.82 7.11
CA ASP A 170 -19.64 -11.27 8.08
C ASP A 170 -20.19 -11.16 9.50
N VAL A 171 -20.06 -12.24 10.27
CA VAL A 171 -20.29 -12.28 11.71
C VAL A 171 -18.94 -12.23 12.42
N LEU A 172 -18.76 -11.22 13.26
CA LEU A 172 -17.51 -10.89 13.93
C LEU A 172 -17.76 -10.70 15.44
N PRO A 173 -16.73 -10.79 16.31
CA PRO A 173 -16.82 -10.31 17.69
C PRO A 173 -17.28 -8.85 17.76
N LYS A 174 -18.04 -8.47 18.79
CA LYS A 174 -18.61 -7.11 18.91
C LYS A 174 -17.59 -5.97 18.76
N GLY A 175 -16.41 -6.12 19.36
CA GLY A 175 -15.33 -5.13 19.33
C GLY A 175 -14.51 -5.10 18.03
N SER A 176 -14.77 -6.02 17.10
CA SER A 176 -14.10 -6.13 15.80
C SER A 176 -14.60 -5.05 14.81
N GLY A 177 -14.40 -5.26 13.50
CA GLY A 177 -14.73 -4.31 12.44
C GLY A 177 -13.56 -3.38 12.15
N LYS A 178 -13.53 -2.82 10.94
CA LYS A 178 -12.45 -1.92 10.50
C LYS A 178 -12.32 -0.68 11.39
N GLY A 179 -13.45 -0.09 11.80
CA GLY A 179 -13.46 1.05 12.72
C GLY A 179 -12.95 0.69 14.12
N GLY A 180 -13.42 -0.42 14.70
CA GLY A 180 -12.97 -0.87 16.02
C GLY A 180 -11.47 -1.18 16.08
N ALA A 181 -10.95 -1.85 15.05
CA ALA A 181 -9.52 -2.12 14.93
C ALA A 181 -8.69 -0.85 14.75
N LEU A 182 -9.17 0.12 13.95
CA LEU A 182 -8.52 1.41 13.80
C LEU A 182 -8.53 2.22 15.10
N THR A 183 -9.65 2.27 15.83
CA THR A 183 -9.72 2.94 17.13
C THR A 183 -8.69 2.35 18.11
N TYR A 184 -8.65 1.02 18.24
CA TYR A 184 -7.63 0.35 19.07
C TYR A 184 -6.20 0.69 18.65
N LEU A 185 -5.92 0.68 17.35
CA LEU A 185 -4.60 1.03 16.82
C LEU A 185 -4.21 2.47 17.18
N LEU A 186 -5.13 3.42 17.04
CA LEU A 186 -4.88 4.83 17.34
C LEU A 186 -4.67 5.07 18.85
N GLU A 187 -5.46 4.42 19.71
CA GLU A 187 -5.27 4.43 21.17
C GLU A 187 -3.89 3.88 21.56
N LYS A 188 -3.48 2.77 20.93
CA LYS A 188 -2.15 2.19 21.15
C LYS A 188 -1.04 3.16 20.74
N LEU A 189 -1.13 3.73 19.55
CA LEU A 189 -0.16 4.73 19.07
C LEU A 189 -0.10 5.96 19.98
N GLU A 190 -1.25 6.45 20.47
CA GLU A 190 -1.31 7.54 21.44
C GLU A 190 -0.59 7.17 22.75
N SER A 191 -0.81 5.97 23.27
CA SER A 191 -0.14 5.47 24.48
C SER A 191 1.38 5.34 24.31
N GLU A 192 1.86 5.15 23.08
CA GLU A 192 3.29 5.10 22.72
C GLU A 192 3.87 6.49 22.41
N GLY A 193 3.09 7.57 22.57
CA GLY A 193 3.51 8.94 22.24
C GLY A 193 3.59 9.22 20.74
N LYS A 194 2.92 8.41 19.91
CA LYS A 194 2.95 8.44 18.43
C LYS A 194 1.61 8.86 17.83
N GLN A 195 0.87 9.73 18.52
CA GLN A 195 -0.39 10.26 18.02
C GLN A 195 -0.17 11.17 16.80
N SER A 196 -0.81 10.84 15.67
CA SER A 196 -0.81 11.69 14.48
C SER A 196 -1.91 12.75 14.55
N SER A 197 -1.63 13.95 14.04
CA SER A 197 -2.65 14.96 13.77
C SER A 197 -3.38 14.75 12.44
N ASN A 198 -2.80 13.95 11.53
CA ASN A 198 -3.36 13.70 10.21
C ASN A 198 -3.61 12.21 10.02
N ILE A 199 -4.88 11.84 9.88
CA ILE A 199 -5.32 10.48 9.61
C ILE A 199 -6.24 10.55 8.40
N LEU A 200 -5.95 9.78 7.36
CA LEU A 200 -6.80 9.65 6.18
C LEU A 200 -7.28 8.20 6.11
N VAL A 201 -8.60 8.01 6.06
CA VAL A 201 -9.23 6.71 5.79
C VAL A 201 -9.80 6.67 4.37
N CYS A 202 -9.56 5.57 3.67
CA CYS A 202 -10.03 5.35 2.30
C CYS A 202 -10.83 4.04 2.25
N GLY A 203 -11.99 4.04 1.61
CA GLY A 203 -12.84 2.86 1.45
C GLY A 203 -13.85 2.99 0.33
N ASP A 204 -14.50 1.88 -0.03
CA ASP A 204 -15.44 1.79 -1.14
C ASP A 204 -16.72 1.01 -0.81
N SER A 205 -16.75 0.22 0.27
CA SER A 205 -17.86 -0.70 0.55
C SER A 205 -18.43 -0.58 1.96
N GLY A 206 -19.51 -1.33 2.24
CA GLY A 206 -20.17 -1.31 3.55
C GLY A 206 -19.28 -1.73 4.74
N ASN A 207 -18.20 -2.50 4.50
CA ASN A 207 -17.28 -2.88 5.57
C ASN A 207 -16.34 -1.73 5.98
N ASP A 208 -16.29 -0.65 5.20
CA ASP A 208 -15.49 0.55 5.44
C ASP A 208 -16.26 1.64 6.19
N ALA A 209 -17.59 1.54 6.26
CA ALA A 209 -18.46 2.57 6.85
C ALA A 209 -18.00 3.03 8.25
N GLU A 210 -17.54 2.09 9.09
CA GLU A 210 -17.06 2.41 10.44
C GLU A 210 -15.73 3.17 10.47
N LEU A 211 -14.89 3.11 9.42
CA LEU A 211 -13.68 3.92 9.33
C LEU A 211 -14.02 5.42 9.31
N PHE A 212 -15.10 5.78 8.63
CA PHE A 212 -15.57 7.17 8.51
C PHE A 212 -16.21 7.70 9.81
N ASN A 213 -16.49 6.85 10.78
CA ASN A 213 -16.96 7.26 12.11
C ASN A 213 -15.82 7.65 13.06
N VAL A 214 -14.55 7.44 12.68
CA VAL A 214 -13.39 7.81 13.52
C VAL A 214 -13.26 9.34 13.56
N PRO A 215 -13.55 10.02 14.69
CA PRO A 215 -13.78 11.47 14.70
C PRO A 215 -12.57 12.33 14.28
N GLN A 216 -11.36 11.84 14.53
CA GLN A 216 -10.11 12.50 14.20
C GLN A 216 -9.68 12.31 12.74
N ALA A 217 -10.30 11.39 11.99
CA ALA A 217 -9.89 11.08 10.63
C ALA A 217 -10.58 11.98 9.58
N TYR A 218 -9.83 12.29 8.52
CA TYR A 218 -10.37 12.63 7.23
C TYR A 218 -10.75 11.35 6.50
N GLY A 219 -11.81 11.36 5.70
CA GLY A 219 -12.32 10.21 4.98
C GLY A 219 -12.53 10.49 3.50
N VAL A 220 -12.14 9.55 2.65
CA VAL A 220 -12.49 9.54 1.23
C VAL A 220 -13.20 8.26 0.84
N MET A 221 -14.35 8.42 0.17
CA MET A 221 -15.02 7.36 -0.57
C MET A 221 -14.65 7.52 -2.04
N VAL A 222 -14.02 6.50 -2.62
CA VAL A 222 -13.57 6.53 -4.03
C VAL A 222 -14.78 6.51 -4.97
N SER A 223 -14.65 7.03 -6.19
CA SER A 223 -15.82 7.25 -7.06
C SER A 223 -16.55 5.97 -7.49
N ASN A 224 -15.87 4.82 -7.43
CA ASN A 224 -16.41 3.49 -7.66
C ASN A 224 -17.01 2.83 -6.39
N SER A 225 -17.31 3.61 -5.35
CA SER A 225 -17.93 3.12 -4.11
C SER A 225 -19.28 2.44 -4.34
N HIS A 226 -19.52 1.37 -3.59
CA HIS A 226 -20.75 0.60 -3.61
C HIS A 226 -21.93 1.38 -2.98
N LYS A 227 -23.14 0.98 -3.38
CA LYS A 227 -24.38 1.69 -3.04
C LYS A 227 -24.64 1.76 -1.53
N GLU A 228 -24.28 0.71 -0.79
CA GLU A 228 -24.48 0.69 0.66
C GLU A 228 -23.61 1.72 1.38
N LEU A 229 -22.38 1.98 0.92
CA LEU A 229 -21.52 3.00 1.52
C LEU A 229 -22.01 4.41 1.18
N LEU A 230 -22.44 4.64 -0.07
CA LEU A 230 -23.02 5.92 -0.48
C LEU A 230 -24.33 6.23 0.25
N GLN A 231 -25.16 5.21 0.49
CA GLN A 231 -26.36 5.37 1.33
C GLN A 231 -25.98 5.70 2.77
N TRP A 232 -25.00 4.98 3.34
CA TRP A 232 -24.50 5.28 4.67
C TRP A 232 -23.99 6.73 4.77
N HIS A 233 -23.28 7.22 3.75
CA HIS A 233 -22.83 8.61 3.69
C HIS A 233 -24.00 9.61 3.74
N GLU A 234 -25.03 9.41 2.90
CA GLU A 234 -26.21 10.27 2.88
C GLU A 234 -26.93 10.32 4.23
N GLU A 235 -26.99 9.19 4.94
CA GLU A 235 -27.67 9.06 6.23
C GLU A 235 -26.86 9.59 7.42
N ASN A 236 -25.52 9.51 7.37
CA ASN A 236 -24.66 9.70 8.55
C ASN A 236 -23.60 10.81 8.40
N ALA A 237 -23.19 11.14 7.17
CA ALA A 237 -21.97 11.92 6.91
C ALA A 237 -22.13 13.04 5.87
N LYS A 238 -23.32 13.23 5.30
CA LYS A 238 -23.56 14.18 4.19
C LYS A 238 -23.02 15.59 4.45
N ASP A 239 -23.19 16.09 5.66
CA ASP A 239 -22.78 17.45 6.06
C ASP A 239 -21.42 17.45 6.80
N ASN A 240 -20.71 16.32 6.85
CA ASN A 240 -19.41 16.22 7.53
C ASN A 240 -18.29 16.71 6.59
N PRO A 241 -17.66 17.87 6.85
CA PRO A 241 -16.63 18.42 5.96
C PRO A 241 -15.32 17.62 5.96
N LYS A 242 -15.16 16.66 6.88
CA LYS A 242 -14.00 15.76 6.91
C LYS A 242 -14.16 14.54 6.01
N ILE A 243 -15.33 14.33 5.42
CA ILE A 243 -15.60 13.19 4.55
C ILE A 243 -15.92 13.73 3.16
N ILE A 244 -15.25 13.16 2.14
CA ILE A 244 -15.50 13.53 0.75
C ILE A 244 -15.82 12.31 -0.10
N LEU A 245 -16.61 12.54 -1.13
CA LEU A 245 -16.70 11.66 -2.28
C LEU A 245 -15.65 12.14 -3.30
N ALA A 246 -14.72 11.27 -3.67
CA ALA A 246 -13.76 11.56 -4.74
C ALA A 246 -14.45 11.50 -6.10
N SER A 247 -13.96 12.30 -7.05
CA SER A 247 -14.30 12.16 -8.47
C SER A 247 -13.56 10.99 -9.12
N GLU A 248 -12.36 10.68 -8.62
CA GLU A 248 -11.52 9.61 -9.14
C GLU A 248 -11.74 8.26 -8.44
N ARG A 249 -11.49 7.17 -9.17
CA ARG A 249 -11.62 5.79 -8.67
C ARG A 249 -10.33 5.31 -8.02
N CYS A 250 -10.44 4.31 -7.16
CA CYS A 250 -9.31 3.58 -6.60
C CYS A 250 -8.15 4.49 -6.09
N GLY A 251 -6.90 4.12 -6.38
CA GLY A 251 -5.69 4.85 -5.98
C GLY A 251 -5.67 6.33 -6.41
N ALA A 252 -6.28 6.68 -7.55
CA ALA A 252 -6.40 8.08 -7.98
C ALA A 252 -7.32 8.89 -7.05
N GLY A 253 -8.41 8.30 -6.57
CA GLY A 253 -9.29 8.91 -5.57
C GLY A 253 -8.58 9.16 -4.23
N MET A 254 -7.65 8.29 -3.85
CA MET A 254 -6.81 8.49 -2.67
C MET A 254 -5.86 9.68 -2.83
N ILE A 255 -5.24 9.81 -4.01
CA ILE A 255 -4.36 10.94 -4.34
C ILE A 255 -5.16 12.26 -4.37
N GLU A 256 -6.38 12.25 -4.94
CA GLU A 256 -7.30 13.38 -4.91
C GLU A 256 -7.60 13.82 -3.46
N ALA A 257 -7.80 12.87 -2.54
CA ALA A 257 -8.06 13.19 -1.14
C ALA A 257 -6.85 13.85 -0.44
N LEU A 258 -5.63 13.39 -0.72
CA LEU A 258 -4.41 14.04 -0.21
C LEU A 258 -4.37 15.52 -0.62
N GLN A 259 -4.76 15.83 -1.86
CA GLN A 259 -4.87 17.20 -2.35
C GLN A 259 -5.99 17.98 -1.65
N ARG A 260 -7.23 17.44 -1.64
CA ARG A 260 -8.42 18.14 -1.16
C ARG A 260 -8.38 18.44 0.34
N PHE A 261 -7.75 17.58 1.13
CA PHE A 261 -7.52 17.80 2.56
C PHE A 261 -6.19 18.48 2.88
N ASN A 262 -5.37 18.81 1.86
CA ASN A 262 -4.06 19.44 2.02
C ASN A 262 -3.12 18.65 2.96
N LEU A 263 -3.03 17.32 2.74
CA LEU A 263 -2.26 16.38 3.56
C LEU A 263 -0.83 16.15 3.04
N GLY A 264 -0.34 17.00 2.13
CA GLY A 264 1.02 16.98 1.58
C GLY A 264 1.06 16.88 0.04
N PRO A 265 2.21 16.46 -0.53
CA PRO A 265 2.38 16.27 -1.96
C PRO A 265 1.33 15.32 -2.56
N ASN A 266 0.72 15.73 -3.68
CA ASN A 266 -0.36 14.99 -4.33
C ASN A 266 -0.10 14.74 -5.82
N VAL A 267 1.09 15.08 -6.31
CA VAL A 267 1.50 14.85 -7.69
C VAL A 267 2.45 13.66 -7.70
N SER A 268 2.07 12.58 -8.37
CA SER A 268 2.92 11.40 -8.45
C SER A 268 4.15 11.71 -9.30
N PRO A 269 5.37 11.30 -8.88
CA PRO A 269 6.56 11.35 -9.73
C PRO A 269 6.38 10.71 -11.12
N ARG A 270 5.44 9.76 -11.27
CA ARG A 270 5.11 9.15 -12.56
C ARG A 270 4.46 10.10 -13.56
N ASP A 271 3.69 11.08 -13.06
CA ASP A 271 2.88 11.99 -13.87
C ASP A 271 3.73 13.14 -14.44
N VAL A 272 4.86 13.47 -13.80
CA VAL A 272 5.64 14.70 -14.07
C VAL A 272 6.87 14.46 -14.95
N LEU A 273 7.36 13.22 -15.03
CA LEU A 273 8.67 12.89 -15.63
C LEU A 273 8.81 13.21 -17.14
N ASP A 274 7.79 13.84 -17.74
CA ASP A 274 7.76 14.25 -19.14
C ASP A 274 7.86 15.78 -19.24
N THR A 275 9.08 16.29 -19.33
CA THR A 275 9.46 17.57 -19.97
C THR A 275 10.97 17.73 -19.80
N GLU A 276 11.61 18.43 -20.72
CA GLU A 276 13.06 18.50 -20.97
C GLU A 276 13.94 19.02 -19.80
N ASN A 277 13.36 19.19 -18.59
CA ASN A 277 13.96 19.72 -17.38
C ASN A 277 13.81 18.70 -16.23
N PHE A 278 14.83 17.86 -16.06
CA PHE A 278 15.03 16.91 -14.95
C PHE A 278 15.28 17.58 -13.58
N GLN A 279 14.86 18.83 -13.39
CA GLN A 279 15.34 19.65 -12.27
C GLN A 279 14.16 20.33 -11.59
N GLU A 280 13.47 19.58 -10.75
CA GLU A 280 13.03 20.17 -9.49
C GLU A 280 14.15 19.94 -8.48
N GLU A 281 14.66 21.03 -7.90
CA GLU A 281 15.73 21.05 -6.89
C GLU A 281 15.21 20.48 -5.55
N VAL A 282 14.83 19.21 -5.54
CA VAL A 282 14.46 18.51 -4.31
C VAL A 282 15.66 17.71 -3.84
N LEU A 283 16.40 18.26 -2.87
CA LEU A 283 17.45 17.56 -2.13
C LEU A 283 16.85 16.51 -1.18
N ASP A 284 16.12 15.54 -1.72
CA ASP A 284 15.56 14.39 -1.00
C ASP A 284 16.08 13.08 -1.62
N PRO A 285 16.94 12.34 -0.89
CA PRO A 285 17.45 11.04 -1.31
C PRO A 285 16.38 10.01 -1.70
N ALA A 286 15.20 10.04 -1.08
CA ALA A 286 14.11 9.10 -1.40
C ALA A 286 13.47 9.47 -2.74
N HIS A 287 13.20 10.76 -2.94
CA HIS A 287 12.68 11.27 -4.21
C HIS A 287 13.64 10.99 -5.38
N GLU A 288 14.94 11.24 -5.18
CA GLU A 288 16.00 11.00 -6.18
C GLU A 288 16.01 9.55 -6.68
N VAL A 289 15.97 8.55 -5.79
CA VAL A 289 15.97 7.13 -6.21
C VAL A 289 14.66 6.75 -6.92
N VAL A 290 13.52 7.29 -6.49
CA VAL A 290 12.24 7.04 -7.18
C VAL A 290 12.30 7.61 -8.61
N GLN A 291 12.74 8.86 -8.77
CA GLN A 291 12.86 9.51 -10.09
C GLN A 291 13.80 8.74 -11.02
N PHE A 292 14.96 8.30 -10.53
CA PHE A 292 15.92 7.51 -11.31
C PHE A 292 15.27 6.24 -11.89
N TYR A 293 14.57 5.47 -11.07
CA TYR A 293 13.97 4.21 -11.51
C TYR A 293 12.73 4.39 -12.39
N LEU A 294 11.99 5.49 -12.22
CA LEU A 294 10.91 5.84 -13.14
C LEU A 294 11.44 6.27 -14.50
N LEU A 295 12.54 7.03 -14.56
CA LEU A 295 13.23 7.33 -15.81
C LEU A 295 13.70 6.05 -16.50
N TYR A 296 14.30 5.13 -15.74
CA TYR A 296 14.71 3.83 -16.26
C TYR A 296 13.52 3.02 -16.81
N GLU A 297 12.37 3.01 -16.13
CA GLU A 297 11.12 2.42 -16.65
C GLU A 297 10.71 3.06 -17.98
N LYS A 298 10.55 4.39 -18.02
CA LYS A 298 10.12 5.13 -19.22
C LYS A 298 11.07 4.90 -20.41
N TRP A 299 12.38 4.86 -20.15
CA TRP A 299 13.39 4.55 -21.17
C TRP A 299 13.19 3.15 -21.76
N ARG A 300 13.02 2.13 -20.90
CA ARG A 300 12.78 0.75 -21.35
C ARG A 300 11.45 0.59 -22.06
N CYS A 301 10.42 1.32 -21.66
CA CYS A 301 9.13 1.33 -22.35
C CYS A 301 9.14 2.15 -23.65
N GLY A 302 10.20 2.91 -23.91
CA GLY A 302 10.29 3.81 -25.06
C GLY A 302 9.29 4.96 -24.99
N GLU A 303 8.91 5.36 -23.78
CA GLU A 303 8.00 6.48 -23.51
C GLU A 303 8.72 7.83 -23.63
N VAL A 304 10.05 7.85 -23.53
CA VAL A 304 10.92 9.01 -23.79
C VAL A 304 11.66 8.85 -25.11
N GLU A 305 12.06 9.97 -25.74
CA GLU A 305 12.85 9.97 -26.97
C GLU A 305 14.20 9.26 -26.76
N LYS A 306 14.60 8.42 -27.74
CA LYS A 306 15.94 7.81 -27.76
C LYS A 306 16.98 8.87 -28.09
N SER A 307 17.42 9.61 -27.08
CA SER A 307 18.37 10.72 -27.21
C SER A 307 19.53 10.57 -26.23
N ASP A 308 20.75 10.81 -26.71
CA ASP A 308 21.97 10.84 -25.91
C ASP A 308 21.86 11.81 -24.73
N LYS A 309 21.01 12.84 -24.83
CA LYS A 309 20.77 13.81 -23.75
C LYS A 309 20.32 13.11 -22.45
N TYR A 310 19.49 12.07 -22.53
CA TYR A 310 19.04 11.32 -21.35
C TYR A 310 20.18 10.51 -20.72
N LEU A 311 20.97 9.81 -21.53
CA LEU A 311 22.11 9.03 -21.04
C LEU A 311 23.20 9.93 -20.44
N GLN A 312 23.48 11.08 -21.07
CA GLN A 312 24.41 12.07 -20.52
C GLN A 312 23.88 12.69 -19.23
N ASN A 313 22.58 12.92 -19.11
CA ASN A 313 21.97 13.40 -17.87
C ASN A 313 22.14 12.36 -16.74
N LEU A 314 21.83 11.08 -17.00
CA LEU A 314 22.07 9.99 -16.04
C LEU A 314 23.55 9.92 -15.61
N LYS A 315 24.49 10.04 -16.56
CA LYS A 315 25.92 10.08 -16.25
C LYS A 315 26.29 11.29 -15.39
N SER A 316 25.65 12.44 -15.61
CA SER A 316 25.90 13.66 -14.82
C SER A 316 25.43 13.54 -13.36
N LEU A 317 24.46 12.65 -13.10
CA LEU A 317 23.97 12.34 -11.75
C LEU A 317 24.90 11.35 -11.02
N SER A 318 25.82 10.67 -11.71
CA SER A 318 26.73 9.70 -11.10
C SER A 318 28.18 10.18 -11.04
N SER A 319 28.92 9.68 -10.05
CA SER A 319 30.37 9.89 -10.00
C SER A 319 31.05 9.14 -11.15
N ALA A 320 32.07 9.75 -11.76
CA ALA A 320 32.91 9.11 -12.77
C ALA A 320 33.68 7.89 -12.22
N LEU A 321 33.87 7.81 -10.90
CA LEU A 321 34.45 6.67 -10.19
C LEU A 321 33.38 5.82 -9.49
N GLY A 322 32.10 6.11 -9.73
CA GLY A 322 30.99 5.43 -9.10
C GLY A 322 30.88 4.00 -9.62
N MET A 323 30.64 3.06 -8.70
CA MET A 323 30.59 1.64 -9.00
C MET A 323 29.20 1.09 -8.77
N PHE A 324 28.76 0.19 -9.64
CA PHE A 324 27.56 -0.62 -9.45
C PHE A 324 27.92 -2.10 -9.32
N VAL A 325 27.52 -2.69 -8.20
CA VAL A 325 27.63 -4.12 -7.89
C VAL A 325 26.30 -4.77 -8.24
N HIS A 326 26.29 -5.49 -9.35
CA HIS A 326 25.13 -6.21 -9.88
C HIS A 326 24.76 -7.40 -8.96
N PRO A 327 23.49 -7.84 -8.90
CA PRO A 327 23.09 -9.00 -8.09
C PRO A 327 23.84 -10.32 -8.36
N THR A 328 24.49 -10.45 -9.52
CA THR A 328 25.32 -11.61 -9.88
C THR A 328 26.76 -11.53 -9.34
N GLY A 329 27.13 -10.42 -8.70
CA GLY A 329 28.48 -10.14 -8.23
C GLY A 329 29.39 -9.46 -9.26
N VAL A 330 28.88 -9.14 -10.46
CA VAL A 330 29.63 -8.36 -11.45
C VAL A 330 29.73 -6.91 -10.98
N GLU A 331 30.94 -6.38 -10.93
CA GLU A 331 31.23 -4.99 -10.57
C GLU A 331 31.74 -4.23 -11.78
N LYS A 332 31.07 -3.12 -12.13
CA LYS A 332 31.50 -2.20 -13.19
C LYS A 332 31.18 -0.74 -12.84
N PRO A 333 31.84 0.24 -13.47
CA PRO A 333 31.49 1.64 -13.33
C PRO A 333 30.02 1.90 -13.71
N ILE A 334 29.33 2.78 -12.98
CA ILE A 334 27.93 3.15 -13.25
C ILE A 334 27.77 3.62 -14.71
N HIS A 335 28.74 4.37 -15.23
CA HIS A 335 28.70 4.89 -16.60
C HIS A 335 28.68 3.79 -17.67
N GLU A 336 29.37 2.66 -17.45
CA GLU A 336 29.33 1.52 -18.39
C GLU A 336 27.94 0.88 -18.42
N TRP A 337 27.28 0.77 -17.26
CA TRP A 337 25.90 0.30 -17.19
C TRP A 337 24.91 1.27 -17.83
N ILE A 338 25.16 2.58 -17.75
CA ILE A 338 24.36 3.59 -18.48
C ILE A 338 24.56 3.45 -19.99
N ASP A 339 25.77 3.16 -20.46
CA ASP A 339 26.02 2.90 -21.89
C ASP A 339 25.24 1.66 -22.38
N ASP A 340 25.18 0.61 -21.56
CA ASP A 340 24.40 -0.59 -21.88
C ASP A 340 22.88 -0.33 -21.97
N LEU A 341 22.35 0.75 -21.35
CA LEU A 341 20.93 1.14 -21.45
C LEU A 341 20.52 1.49 -22.88
N GLU A 342 21.44 1.96 -23.73
CA GLU A 342 21.13 2.33 -25.11
C GLU A 342 20.46 1.19 -25.88
N ASN A 343 20.87 -0.05 -25.57
CA ASN A 343 20.39 -1.27 -26.20
C ASN A 343 19.01 -1.72 -25.68
N LEU A 344 18.54 -1.17 -24.55
CA LEU A 344 17.27 -1.57 -23.92
C LEU A 344 16.12 -0.60 -24.19
N HIS A 345 16.35 0.51 -24.90
CA HIS A 345 15.30 1.48 -25.22
C HIS A 345 14.14 0.81 -25.97
N GLY A 346 12.93 0.97 -25.46
CA GLY A 346 11.70 0.44 -26.08
C GLY A 346 11.49 -1.08 -25.95
N GLU A 347 12.44 -1.87 -25.43
CA GLU A 347 12.32 -3.32 -25.27
C GLU A 347 11.14 -3.73 -24.36
N GLY A 348 10.84 -2.88 -23.37
CA GLY A 348 9.78 -3.10 -22.38
C GLY A 348 8.36 -2.83 -22.90
N LYS A 349 8.23 -2.16 -24.06
CA LYS A 349 6.93 -1.69 -24.58
C LYS A 349 5.94 -2.82 -24.82
N GLU A 350 6.39 -3.89 -25.46
CA GLU A 350 5.54 -5.06 -25.76
C GLU A 350 5.44 -6.05 -24.58
N LYS A 351 6.25 -5.83 -23.54
CA LYS A 351 6.42 -6.76 -22.40
C LYS A 351 5.71 -6.32 -21.13
N GLN A 352 4.94 -5.23 -21.20
CA GLN A 352 4.28 -4.61 -20.04
C GLN A 352 5.30 -4.37 -18.91
N PHE A 353 6.46 -3.81 -19.26
CA PHE A 353 7.53 -3.59 -18.30
C PHE A 353 7.13 -2.50 -17.31
N ARG A 354 7.15 -2.82 -16.00
CA ARG A 354 6.93 -1.84 -14.92
C ARG A 354 7.93 -2.06 -13.80
N ILE A 355 8.28 -0.98 -13.10
CA ILE A 355 9.16 -0.98 -11.94
C ILE A 355 8.42 -0.36 -10.78
N TRP A 356 8.62 -0.85 -9.56
CA TRP A 356 8.27 -0.07 -8.37
C TRP A 356 9.32 -0.30 -7.29
N LEU A 357 9.49 0.72 -6.47
CA LEU A 357 10.31 0.64 -5.27
C LEU A 357 9.39 0.34 -4.08
N ASP A 358 9.91 -0.36 -3.09
CA ASP A 358 9.21 -0.68 -1.85
C ASP A 358 10.17 -0.49 -0.67
N ARG A 359 9.65 0.02 0.45
CA ARG A 359 10.43 0.26 1.68
C ARG A 359 11.62 1.21 1.48
N VAL A 360 11.45 2.28 0.70
CA VAL A 360 12.46 3.32 0.56
C VAL A 360 12.74 3.96 1.92
N SER A 361 14.01 3.95 2.30
CA SER A 361 14.51 4.56 3.52
C SER A 361 15.84 5.24 3.25
N SER A 362 16.05 6.42 3.79
CA SER A 362 17.29 7.17 3.69
C SER A 362 17.85 7.41 5.09
N SER A 363 19.17 7.37 5.23
CA SER A 363 19.85 7.70 6.48
C SER A 363 21.16 8.41 6.20
N LEU A 364 21.45 9.44 6.99
CA LEU A 364 22.68 10.21 6.90
C LEU A 364 23.82 9.39 7.52
N ILE A 365 24.94 9.25 6.81
CA ILE A 365 26.15 8.58 7.32
C ILE A 365 27.31 9.54 7.54
N SER A 366 27.28 10.70 6.86
CA SER A 366 28.20 11.83 7.03
C SER A 366 27.45 13.12 6.64
N PRO A 367 27.96 14.33 6.95
CA PRO A 367 27.24 15.60 6.72
C PRO A 367 26.63 15.80 5.32
N GLU A 368 27.19 15.15 4.30
CA GLU A 368 26.75 15.30 2.90
C GLU A 368 26.53 13.96 2.21
N THR A 369 26.47 12.86 2.97
CA THR A 369 26.38 11.52 2.39
C THR A 369 25.23 10.74 3.03
N TRP A 370 24.39 10.19 2.16
CA TRP A 370 23.25 9.36 2.53
C TRP A 370 23.47 7.94 2.04
N ILE A 371 23.00 6.99 2.84
CA ILE A 371 22.69 5.65 2.35
C ILE A 371 21.18 5.52 2.20
N VAL A 372 20.74 5.19 0.99
CA VAL A 372 19.34 4.88 0.67
C VAL A 372 19.20 3.38 0.50
N LYS A 373 18.18 2.79 1.11
CA LYS A 373 17.88 1.35 1.04
C LYS A 373 16.44 1.16 0.61
N PHE A 374 16.21 0.25 -0.30
CA PHE A 374 14.88 -0.09 -0.81
C PHE A 374 14.93 -1.44 -1.50
N ASP A 375 13.76 -2.04 -1.70
CA ASP A 375 13.62 -3.17 -2.57
C ASP A 375 13.09 -2.71 -3.93
N LYS A 376 13.76 -3.13 -4.99
CA LYS A 376 13.35 -2.86 -6.35
C LYS A 376 12.63 -4.07 -6.90
N HIS A 377 11.47 -3.84 -7.48
CA HIS A 377 10.70 -4.86 -8.17
C HIS A 377 10.57 -4.47 -9.64
N GLU A 378 10.75 -5.44 -10.53
CA GLU A 378 10.46 -5.33 -11.94
C GLU A 378 9.44 -6.39 -12.32
N ILE A 379 8.44 -6.03 -13.11
CA ILE A 379 7.57 -6.98 -13.79
C ILE A 379 7.80 -6.88 -15.29
N SER A 380 7.92 -8.04 -15.94
CA SER A 380 8.01 -8.17 -17.39
C SER A 380 7.41 -9.51 -17.80
N GLU A 381 6.53 -9.51 -18.80
CA GLU A 381 5.84 -10.71 -19.29
C GLU A 381 5.15 -11.51 -18.15
N GLY A 382 4.57 -10.80 -17.17
CA GLY A 382 3.89 -11.38 -16.02
C GLY A 382 4.80 -11.98 -14.95
N LYS A 383 6.13 -11.93 -15.11
CA LYS A 383 7.10 -12.41 -14.13
C LYS A 383 7.67 -11.24 -13.34
N VAL A 384 7.58 -11.34 -12.02
CA VAL A 384 8.20 -10.39 -11.10
C VAL A 384 9.62 -10.86 -10.78
N ARG A 385 10.56 -9.92 -10.76
CA ARG A 385 11.93 -10.10 -10.26
C ARG A 385 12.20 -9.02 -9.23
N SER A 386 13.00 -9.33 -8.21
CA SER A 386 13.18 -8.40 -7.09
C SER A 386 14.55 -8.48 -6.48
N CYS A 387 15.12 -7.32 -6.15
CA CYS A 387 16.39 -7.21 -5.44
C CYS A 387 16.27 -6.24 -4.27
N SER A 388 17.09 -6.46 -3.24
CA SER A 388 17.40 -5.42 -2.27
C SER A 388 18.49 -4.52 -2.84
N THR A 389 18.30 -3.21 -2.75
CA THR A 389 19.20 -2.19 -3.29
C THR A 389 19.68 -1.27 -2.18
N ARG A 390 20.97 -0.93 -2.24
CA ARG A 390 21.60 0.11 -1.41
C ARG A 390 22.31 1.10 -2.31
N VAL A 391 22.04 2.37 -2.10
CA VAL A 391 22.62 3.46 -2.87
C VAL A 391 23.36 4.40 -1.92
N LEU A 392 24.60 4.73 -2.27
CA LEU A 392 25.36 5.79 -1.63
C LEU A 392 25.21 7.06 -2.45
N LEU A 393 24.56 8.07 -1.87
CA LEU A 393 24.38 9.39 -2.47
C LEU A 393 25.25 10.40 -1.74
N SER A 394 25.88 11.32 -2.46
CA SER A 394 26.62 12.46 -1.89
C SER A 394 26.12 13.76 -2.47
N CYS A 395 25.89 14.78 -1.65
CA CYS A 395 25.75 16.15 -2.12
C CYS A 395 27.16 16.70 -2.32
N GLN A 396 27.42 17.38 -3.43
CA GLN A 396 28.67 18.11 -3.63
C GLN A 396 28.40 19.60 -3.35
N GLU A 397 29.21 20.23 -2.49
CA GLU A 397 29.07 21.64 -2.06
C GLU A 397 28.83 22.63 -3.22
N ASP A 398 29.37 22.37 -4.41
CA ASP A 398 29.30 23.26 -5.58
C ASP A 398 28.06 23.06 -6.48
N LYS A 399 27.27 21.98 -6.29
CA LYS A 399 26.28 21.54 -7.30
C LYS A 399 24.82 21.51 -6.85
N GLU A 400 24.54 21.66 -5.55
CA GLU A 400 23.19 21.51 -4.97
C GLU A 400 22.44 20.27 -5.49
N LYS A 401 23.18 19.19 -5.80
CA LYS A 401 22.67 17.98 -6.45
C LYS A 401 23.23 16.73 -5.79
N LEU A 402 22.36 15.72 -5.67
CA LEU A 402 22.75 14.39 -5.22
C LEU A 402 23.52 13.68 -6.33
N THR A 403 24.68 13.15 -5.98
CA THR A 403 25.56 12.38 -6.86
C THR A 403 25.55 10.92 -6.42
N TRP A 404 25.26 10.01 -7.35
CA TRP A 404 25.29 8.57 -7.16
C TRP A 404 26.73 8.08 -7.12
N MET A 405 27.18 7.66 -5.93
CA MET A 405 28.56 7.25 -5.67
C MET A 405 28.75 5.74 -5.75
N HIS A 406 27.74 4.98 -5.32
CA HIS A 406 27.79 3.52 -5.32
C HIS A 406 26.38 2.96 -5.34
N ILE A 407 26.17 1.88 -6.10
CA ILE A 407 24.93 1.10 -6.10
C ILE A 407 25.33 -0.34 -5.79
N GLN A 408 24.63 -0.98 -4.87
CA GLN A 408 24.78 -2.40 -4.60
C GLN A 408 23.42 -3.06 -4.60
N GLN A 409 23.30 -4.15 -5.36
CA GLN A 409 22.09 -4.95 -5.37
C GLN A 409 22.36 -6.41 -4.99
N SER A 410 21.34 -7.05 -4.44
CA SER A 410 21.35 -8.47 -4.11
C SER A 410 19.96 -9.04 -4.33
N TRP A 411 19.85 -10.18 -5.00
CA TRP A 411 18.56 -10.84 -5.23
C TRP A 411 17.81 -11.09 -3.92
N LEU A 412 16.51 -10.84 -3.90
CA LEU A 412 15.65 -11.31 -2.81
C LEU A 412 15.47 -12.82 -2.90
N ASP A 413 15.26 -13.48 -1.76
CA ASP A 413 15.09 -14.93 -1.68
C ASP A 413 14.03 -15.43 -2.67
N GLY A 414 14.36 -16.49 -3.43
CA GLY A 414 13.49 -17.06 -4.47
C GLY A 414 13.58 -16.38 -5.84
N PHE A 415 14.28 -15.26 -5.99
CA PHE A 415 14.49 -14.56 -7.27
C PHE A 415 15.91 -14.76 -7.80
N CYS A 416 16.28 -16.01 -8.06
CA CYS A 416 17.46 -16.33 -8.88
C CYS A 416 16.93 -16.88 -10.22
N SER A 417 17.03 -16.12 -11.31
CA SER A 417 16.63 -16.62 -12.63
C SER A 417 17.80 -16.72 -13.60
N ASP A 418 17.71 -17.71 -14.48
CA ASP A 418 18.65 -18.14 -15.52
C ASP A 418 18.91 -17.14 -16.66
N ASP A 419 18.34 -15.93 -16.61
CA ASP A 419 18.39 -14.90 -17.67
C ASP A 419 19.06 -13.62 -17.16
N GLN A 420 20.30 -13.78 -16.68
CA GLN A 420 21.12 -12.72 -16.06
C GLN A 420 21.46 -11.56 -17.01
N GLU A 421 21.31 -11.75 -18.32
CA GLU A 421 21.80 -10.83 -19.36
C GLU A 421 20.95 -9.55 -19.53
N LYS A 422 19.76 -9.44 -18.92
CA LYS A 422 18.82 -8.31 -19.14
C LYS A 422 18.52 -7.45 -17.90
N TRP A 423 19.22 -7.68 -16.80
CA TRP A 423 19.13 -6.83 -15.62
C TRP A 423 20.28 -5.82 -15.67
N ILE A 424 19.95 -4.53 -15.58
CA ILE A 424 20.95 -3.46 -15.53
C ILE A 424 20.84 -2.81 -14.15
N PHE A 425 20.06 -1.75 -14.02
CA PHE A 425 19.89 -1.04 -12.75
C PHE A 425 18.84 -1.67 -11.88
#